data_AF-A0A9W8MLJ8-F1
#
_entry.id   AF-A0A9W8MLJ8-F1
#
_cell.length_a   1.000
_cell.length_b   1.000
_cell.length_c   1.000
_cell.angle_alpha   90.00
_cell.angle_beta   90.00
_cell.angle_gamma   90.00
#
_symmetry.space_group_name_H-M   'P 1'
#
loop_
_entity.id
_entity.type
_entity.pdbx_description
1 polymer ?
#
loop_
_entity_poly.entity_id
_entity_poly.type
_entity_poly.pdbx_seq_one_letter_code
_entity_poly.pdbx_strand_id
1 'polypeptide(L)'
;MFTILTHFRSRNRNHPVPTATLPYVGSEPHIELDELPTPLAGLHAETGSSDPPTLWLPKFTVYRLAFNAVTVGLGTAKFMASISKSKSGSFIAITLEWVGGIVVFLIAYFLGQYYEAKDTAWPYWFFRADAMNGVRKLFRSIGIKIPQYNTEQPNLDFLIKPKHPPVTGYRILVTTSAIAFGLTKAACSYAGQETAPDAVELVYGAVIALIIYWLGLFEASANEVMPWLFIADYSSQVVFGTVKLCGLATVGLLSYLLYLALGGLICWSWEPPSPDTQDPPLSPLTSYLAVIFLRVFALVFAIPAGFLGFGGGIFATYFILYSFNKRFVSWIFGIRARK
;
A
#
# COMPACT_ATOMS: atom_id res chain seq x y z
N MET A 1 14.32 30.51 12.90
CA MET A 1 13.73 31.42 13.90
C MET A 1 12.23 31.54 13.62
N PHE A 2 11.47 30.52 14.00
CA PHE A 2 10.00 30.48 13.94
C PHE A 2 9.57 29.66 15.16
N THR A 3 9.15 30.34 16.21
CA THR A 3 8.73 29.73 17.48
C THR A 3 7.24 29.42 17.38
N ILE A 4 6.89 28.15 17.15
CA ILE A 4 5.50 27.68 17.19
C ILE A 4 5.14 27.45 18.66
N LEU A 5 4.34 28.38 19.19
CA LEU A 5 3.81 28.36 20.55
C LEU A 5 2.58 27.45 20.60
N THR A 6 2.74 26.21 21.06
CA THR A 6 1.61 25.30 21.31
C THR A 6 0.99 25.60 22.68
N HIS A 7 -0.05 26.42 22.67
CA HIS A 7 -0.84 26.74 23.86
C HIS A 7 -1.76 25.56 24.22
N PHE A 8 -1.26 24.60 25.01
CA PHE A 8 -2.05 23.50 25.55
C PHE A 8 -2.93 24.05 26.69
N ARG A 9 -4.21 24.32 26.38
CA ARG A 9 -5.20 24.78 27.35
C ARG A 9 -5.69 23.59 28.18
N SER A 10 -5.02 23.34 29.31
CA SER A 10 -5.46 22.41 30.36
C SER A 10 -6.84 22.85 30.88
N ARG A 11 -7.88 22.07 30.56
CA ARG A 11 -9.25 22.29 31.04
C ARG A 11 -9.43 21.52 32.34
N ASN A 12 -9.16 22.20 33.44
CA ASN A 12 -9.39 21.73 34.80
C ASN A 12 -10.90 21.49 35.02
N ARG A 13 -11.33 20.22 35.10
CA ARG A 13 -12.70 19.81 35.46
C ARG A 13 -12.67 19.17 36.84
N ASN A 14 -12.68 20.01 37.87
CA ASN A 14 -13.08 19.61 39.21
C ASN A 14 -14.55 19.99 39.40
N HIS A 15 -15.45 19.17 38.88
CA HIS A 15 -16.84 19.17 39.33
C HIS A 15 -17.07 17.88 40.13
N PRO A 16 -17.59 17.96 41.37
CA PRO A 16 -17.99 16.79 42.12
C PRO A 16 -19.11 16.07 41.35
N VAL A 17 -18.88 14.80 41.04
CA VAL A 17 -19.84 13.90 40.40
C VAL A 17 -20.99 13.69 41.39
N PRO A 18 -22.25 13.99 41.02
CA PRO A 18 -23.40 13.61 41.84
C PRO A 18 -23.45 12.09 41.90
N THR A 19 -23.43 11.54 43.12
CA THR A 19 -23.69 10.12 43.36
C THR A 19 -25.15 9.83 43.04
N ALA A 20 -25.44 9.66 41.75
CA ALA A 20 -26.69 9.09 41.28
C ALA A 20 -26.67 7.60 41.63
N THR A 21 -27.61 7.19 42.46
CA THR A 21 -27.99 5.79 42.68
C THR A 21 -28.12 5.09 41.33
N LEU A 22 -27.23 4.13 41.09
CA LEU A 22 -27.26 3.30 39.89
C LEU A 22 -28.64 2.63 39.79
N PRO A 23 -29.40 2.88 38.71
CA PRO A 23 -30.58 2.09 38.45
C PRO A 23 -30.13 0.64 38.28
N TYR A 24 -30.83 -0.25 38.97
CA TYR A 24 -30.71 -1.70 38.84
C TYR A 24 -30.57 -2.08 37.37
N VAL A 25 -29.38 -2.55 36.98
CA VAL A 25 -29.12 -3.13 35.66
C VAL A 25 -29.87 -4.44 35.63
N GLY A 26 -31.11 -4.39 35.15
CA GLY A 26 -31.84 -5.58 34.77
C GLY A 26 -30.99 -6.38 33.80
N SER A 27 -30.93 -7.69 34.03
CA SER A 27 -30.29 -8.69 33.17
C SER A 27 -30.38 -8.29 31.71
N GLU A 28 -29.21 -8.14 31.09
CA GLU A 28 -29.00 -7.88 29.67
C GLU A 28 -30.00 -8.76 28.88
N PRO A 29 -30.95 -8.17 28.12
CA PRO A 29 -31.82 -8.98 27.29
C PRO A 29 -30.89 -9.76 26.35
N HIS A 30 -30.99 -11.08 26.39
CA HIS A 30 -30.46 -11.94 25.35
C HIS A 30 -31.11 -11.47 24.05
N ILE A 31 -30.43 -10.60 23.31
CA ILE A 31 -30.79 -10.25 21.95
C ILE A 31 -30.50 -11.52 21.17
N GLU A 32 -31.55 -12.31 20.92
CA GLU A 32 -31.56 -13.37 19.91
C GLU A 32 -31.03 -12.75 18.62
N LEU A 33 -29.80 -13.11 18.27
CA LEU A 33 -29.10 -12.66 17.06
C LEU A 33 -29.62 -13.37 15.80
N ASP A 34 -30.73 -14.10 15.90
CA ASP A 34 -31.22 -15.02 14.88
C ASP A 34 -32.05 -14.36 13.78
N GLU A 35 -32.42 -13.09 13.92
CA GLU A 35 -33.13 -12.36 12.88
C GLU A 35 -32.55 -10.95 12.68
N LEU A 36 -31.25 -10.86 12.38
CA LEU A 36 -30.76 -9.63 11.74
C LEU A 36 -31.39 -9.59 10.34
N PRO A 37 -32.35 -8.68 10.05
CA PRO A 37 -32.96 -8.60 8.74
C PRO A 37 -31.83 -8.34 7.76
N THR A 38 -31.62 -9.29 6.84
CA THR A 38 -30.62 -9.15 5.78
C THR A 38 -30.85 -7.79 5.11
N PRO A 39 -29.96 -6.80 5.27
CA PRO A 39 -30.26 -5.41 4.88
C PRO A 39 -30.53 -5.25 3.38
N LEU A 40 -30.24 -6.28 2.59
CA LEU A 40 -30.50 -6.31 1.15
C LEU A 40 -31.95 -6.68 0.78
N ALA A 41 -32.73 -7.33 1.66
CA ALA A 41 -34.06 -7.80 1.28
C ALA A 41 -35.11 -6.69 1.25
N GLY A 42 -34.94 -5.63 2.05
CA GLY A 42 -35.91 -4.53 2.16
C GLY A 42 -35.85 -3.48 1.05
N LEU A 43 -34.71 -3.34 0.34
CA LEU A 43 -34.57 -2.30 -0.70
C LEU A 43 -35.21 -2.67 -2.04
N HIS A 44 -35.58 -3.94 -2.24
CA HIS A 44 -36.17 -4.42 -3.49
C HIS A 44 -37.70 -4.37 -3.52
N ALA A 45 -38.37 -4.11 -2.39
CA ALA A 45 -39.81 -4.26 -2.28
C ALA A 45 -40.63 -3.01 -2.68
N GLU A 46 -40.02 -1.84 -2.85
CA GLU A 46 -40.79 -0.58 -2.87
C GLU A 46 -40.98 0.09 -4.24
N THR A 47 -40.37 -0.42 -5.30
CA THR A 47 -40.61 0.11 -6.66
C THR A 47 -40.98 -1.01 -7.60
N GLY A 48 -42.29 -1.20 -7.83
CA GLY A 48 -42.86 -2.08 -8.86
C GLY A 48 -42.56 -1.65 -10.30
N SER A 49 -41.43 -1.00 -10.54
CA SER A 49 -40.89 -0.75 -11.87
C SER A 49 -40.23 -2.04 -12.37
N SER A 50 -40.75 -2.57 -13.47
CA SER A 50 -40.22 -3.75 -14.16
C SER A 50 -38.92 -3.48 -14.93
N ASP A 51 -38.28 -2.33 -14.73
CA ASP A 51 -37.05 -2.00 -15.45
C ASP A 51 -35.87 -2.83 -14.92
N PRO A 52 -35.02 -3.36 -15.82
CA PRO A 52 -33.84 -4.11 -15.41
C PRO A 52 -32.90 -3.22 -14.58
N PRO A 53 -32.22 -3.78 -13.56
CA PRO A 53 -31.31 -3.01 -12.71
C PRO A 53 -30.24 -2.35 -13.58
N THR A 54 -30.17 -1.02 -13.53
CA THR A 54 -29.17 -0.25 -14.27
C THR A 54 -27.82 -0.38 -13.58
N LEU A 55 -26.81 -0.86 -14.30
CA LEU A 55 -25.43 -0.94 -13.81
C LEU A 55 -24.94 0.45 -13.38
N TRP A 56 -24.42 0.57 -12.16
CA TRP A 56 -23.77 1.80 -11.72
C TRP A 56 -22.34 1.91 -12.29
N LEU A 57 -21.97 3.11 -12.74
CA LEU A 57 -20.61 3.42 -13.19
C LEU A 57 -20.14 4.77 -12.62
N PRO A 58 -18.87 4.88 -12.19
CA PRO A 58 -18.35 6.13 -11.66
C PRO A 58 -18.32 7.22 -12.74
N LYS A 59 -18.70 8.44 -12.36
CA LYS A 59 -18.66 9.61 -13.24
C LYS A 59 -17.23 9.91 -13.71
N PHE A 60 -17.08 10.06 -15.02
CA PHE A 60 -15.82 10.40 -15.65
C PHE A 60 -15.77 11.92 -15.89
N THR A 61 -15.44 12.68 -14.85
CA THR A 61 -15.52 14.15 -14.96
C THR A 61 -14.31 14.72 -15.69
N VAL A 62 -14.48 15.90 -16.31
CA VAL A 62 -13.37 16.58 -17.03
C VAL A 62 -12.22 16.92 -16.07
N TYR A 63 -12.53 17.27 -14.82
CA TYR A 63 -11.55 17.44 -13.77
C TYR A 63 -10.64 16.20 -13.58
N ARG A 64 -11.25 15.01 -13.46
CA ARG A 64 -10.51 13.76 -13.25
C ARG A 64 -9.65 13.40 -14.48
N LEU A 65 -10.15 13.68 -15.69
CA LEU A 65 -9.37 13.58 -16.93
C LEU A 65 -8.15 14.49 -16.90
N ALA A 66 -8.36 15.77 -16.59
CA ALA A 66 -7.31 16.76 -16.55
C ALA A 66 -6.24 16.40 -15.51
N PHE A 67 -6.66 15.97 -14.32
CA PHE A 67 -5.74 15.52 -13.27
C PHE A 67 -4.87 14.34 -13.73
N ASN A 68 -5.48 13.33 -14.35
CA ASN A 68 -4.77 12.19 -14.90
C ASN A 68 -3.83 12.59 -16.05
N ALA A 69 -4.29 13.45 -16.96
CA ALA A 69 -3.49 13.95 -18.07
C ALA A 69 -2.28 14.76 -17.58
N VAL A 70 -2.44 15.59 -16.54
CA VAL A 70 -1.34 16.33 -15.92
C VAL A 70 -0.34 15.37 -15.26
N THR A 71 -0.83 14.35 -14.55
CA THR A 71 0.04 13.36 -13.90
C THR A 71 0.87 12.59 -14.93
N VAL A 72 0.25 12.08 -16.01
CA VAL A 72 0.93 11.38 -17.09
C VAL A 72 1.88 12.32 -17.84
N GLY A 73 1.46 13.54 -18.11
CA GLY A 73 2.23 14.55 -18.82
C GLY A 73 3.49 14.96 -18.04
N LEU A 74 3.38 15.18 -16.73
CA LEU A 74 4.52 15.48 -15.87
C LEU A 74 5.48 14.29 -15.79
N GLY A 75 4.96 13.05 -15.65
CA GLY A 75 5.79 11.85 -15.67
C GLY A 75 6.57 11.69 -16.99
N THR A 76 5.90 11.93 -18.12
CA THR A 76 6.51 11.81 -19.45
C THR A 76 7.53 12.92 -19.69
N ALA A 77 7.21 14.16 -19.31
CA ALA A 77 8.13 15.29 -19.41
C ALA A 77 9.39 15.05 -18.58
N LYS A 78 9.24 14.51 -17.36
CA LYS A 78 10.37 14.12 -16.51
C LYS A 78 11.24 13.05 -17.18
N PHE A 79 10.63 11.99 -17.68
CA PHE A 79 11.35 10.91 -18.35
C PHE A 79 12.13 11.42 -19.58
N MET A 80 11.50 12.27 -20.41
CA MET A 80 12.16 12.89 -21.56
C MET A 80 13.29 13.83 -21.14
N ALA A 81 13.11 14.60 -20.07
CA ALA A 81 14.16 15.46 -19.52
C ALA A 81 15.35 14.65 -18.98
N SER A 82 15.10 13.46 -18.40
CA SER A 82 16.14 12.54 -17.97
C SER A 82 16.95 12.00 -19.14
N ILE A 83 16.29 11.56 -20.23
CA ILE A 83 16.96 11.14 -21.46
C ILE A 83 17.77 12.30 -22.07
N SER A 84 17.25 13.52 -22.02
CA SER A 84 17.86 14.70 -22.62
C SER A 84 18.96 15.34 -21.76
N LYS A 85 19.26 14.83 -20.55
CA LYS A 85 20.27 15.44 -19.66
C LYS A 85 21.67 15.37 -20.28
N SER A 86 22.01 16.45 -20.98
CA SER A 86 23.38 16.94 -21.12
C SER A 86 23.93 17.29 -19.73
N LYS A 87 25.19 16.91 -19.48
CA LYS A 87 25.90 16.79 -18.19
C LYS A 87 25.82 17.93 -17.14
N SER A 88 25.16 19.08 -17.37
CA SER A 88 25.32 20.26 -16.49
C SER A 88 24.07 20.76 -15.74
N GLY A 89 22.89 20.16 -15.89
CA GLY A 89 21.62 20.75 -15.40
C GLY A 89 20.90 20.09 -14.21
N SER A 90 21.55 19.25 -13.40
CA SER A 90 20.82 18.29 -12.54
C SER A 90 19.96 18.90 -11.42
N PHE A 91 20.39 20.00 -10.80
CA PHE A 91 19.74 20.53 -9.59
C PHE A 91 18.42 21.25 -9.85
N ILE A 92 18.34 22.08 -10.90
CA ILE A 92 17.12 22.87 -11.20
C ILE A 92 15.95 21.96 -11.58
N ALA A 93 16.22 20.88 -12.31
CA ALA A 93 15.20 19.90 -12.68
C ALA A 93 14.57 19.25 -11.46
N ILE A 94 15.38 18.86 -10.46
CA ILE A 94 14.90 18.23 -9.23
C ILE A 94 14.03 19.21 -8.44
N THR A 95 14.45 20.46 -8.28
CA THR A 95 13.67 21.44 -7.50
C THR A 95 12.33 21.76 -8.17
N LEU A 96 12.32 21.98 -9.50
CA LEU A 96 11.08 22.24 -10.23
C LEU A 96 10.13 21.04 -10.20
N GLU A 97 10.68 19.83 -10.21
CA GLU A 97 9.91 18.60 -10.11
C GLU A 97 9.19 18.49 -8.76
N TRP A 98 9.91 18.64 -7.65
CA TRP A 98 9.32 18.54 -6.32
C TRP A 98 8.33 19.66 -6.05
N VAL A 99 8.71 20.91 -6.35
CA VAL A 99 7.85 22.07 -6.10
C VAL A 99 6.62 22.02 -7.01
N GLY A 100 6.80 21.73 -8.31
CA GLY A 100 5.70 21.61 -9.26
C GLY A 100 4.74 20.48 -8.91
N GLY A 101 5.26 19.30 -8.59
CA GLY A 101 4.46 18.15 -8.18
C GLY A 101 3.64 18.43 -6.91
N ILE A 102 4.26 19.01 -5.88
CA ILE A 102 3.57 19.33 -4.62
C ILE A 102 2.50 20.40 -4.86
N VAL A 103 2.80 21.47 -5.60
CA VAL A 103 1.84 22.54 -5.89
C VAL A 103 0.65 22.01 -6.67
N VAL A 104 0.88 21.24 -7.74
CA VAL A 104 -0.18 20.61 -8.54
C VAL A 104 -1.00 19.66 -7.69
N PHE A 105 -0.35 18.84 -6.86
CA PHE A 105 -1.03 17.90 -5.97
C PHE A 105 -1.90 18.62 -4.94
N LEU A 106 -1.40 19.68 -4.31
CA LEU A 106 -2.18 20.47 -3.34
C LEU A 106 -3.37 21.14 -4.01
N ILE A 107 -3.17 21.75 -5.18
CA ILE A 107 -4.24 22.37 -5.95
C ILE A 107 -5.32 21.32 -6.27
N ALA A 108 -4.93 20.15 -6.78
CA ALA A 108 -5.85 19.05 -7.06
C ALA A 108 -6.55 18.53 -5.78
N TYR A 109 -5.82 18.39 -4.68
CA TYR A 109 -6.39 17.95 -3.41
C TYR A 109 -7.48 18.92 -2.92
N PHE A 110 -7.18 20.23 -2.90
CA PHE A 110 -8.14 21.24 -2.50
C PHE A 110 -9.31 21.36 -3.48
N LEU A 111 -9.06 21.27 -4.78
CA LEU A 111 -10.12 21.24 -5.80
C LEU A 111 -11.05 20.04 -5.59
N GLY A 112 -10.49 18.84 -5.37
CA GLY A 112 -11.27 17.64 -5.11
C GLY A 112 -12.14 17.78 -3.86
N GLN A 113 -11.53 18.16 -2.73
CA GLN A 113 -12.25 18.33 -1.46
C GLN A 113 -13.34 19.41 -1.53
N TYR A 114 -13.02 20.57 -2.11
CA TYR A 114 -13.94 21.71 -2.11
C TYR A 114 -15.10 21.51 -3.08
N TYR A 115 -14.85 20.93 -4.25
CA TYR A 115 -15.82 20.89 -5.34
C TYR A 115 -16.55 19.55 -5.47
N GLU A 116 -16.00 18.41 -5.03
CA GLU A 116 -16.78 17.17 -4.99
C GLU A 116 -17.81 17.18 -3.85
N ALA A 117 -17.57 17.93 -2.78
CA ALA A 117 -18.48 18.00 -1.63
C ALA A 117 -19.65 18.99 -1.78
N LYS A 118 -19.63 19.87 -2.80
CA LYS A 118 -20.62 20.95 -2.94
C LYS A 118 -21.33 20.89 -4.28
N ASP A 119 -22.66 20.81 -4.23
CA ASP A 119 -23.53 20.91 -5.42
C ASP A 119 -23.42 22.25 -6.16
N THR A 120 -22.83 23.27 -5.53
CA THR A 120 -22.68 24.64 -6.07
C THR A 120 -21.32 24.90 -6.73
N ALA A 121 -20.58 23.85 -7.08
CA ALA A 121 -19.28 23.94 -7.73
C ALA A 121 -19.28 24.76 -9.04
N TRP A 122 -18.48 25.83 -9.09
CA TRP A 122 -18.24 26.62 -10.31
C TRP A 122 -16.77 26.46 -10.77
N PRO A 123 -16.50 26.19 -12.07
CA PRO A 123 -17.49 26.04 -13.14
C PRO A 123 -18.11 24.63 -13.17
N TYR A 124 -19.44 24.59 -13.21
CA TYR A 124 -20.24 23.35 -13.14
C TYR A 124 -19.83 22.30 -14.19
N TRP A 125 -19.52 22.74 -15.41
CA TRP A 125 -19.16 21.84 -16.50
C TRP A 125 -17.87 21.06 -16.22
N PHE A 126 -16.93 21.61 -15.44
CA PHE A 126 -15.64 20.97 -15.21
C PHE A 126 -15.73 19.81 -14.20
N PHE A 127 -16.55 20.00 -13.16
CA PHE A 127 -16.72 19.02 -12.08
C PHE A 127 -17.88 18.06 -12.30
N ARG A 128 -18.96 18.49 -12.98
CA ARG A 128 -20.18 17.69 -13.10
C ARG A 128 -20.44 17.16 -14.50
N ALA A 129 -19.83 17.72 -15.56
CA ALA A 129 -19.99 17.13 -16.87
C ALA A 129 -19.27 15.79 -16.93
N ASP A 130 -20.05 14.73 -17.12
CA ASP A 130 -19.54 13.40 -17.42
C ASP A 130 -19.01 13.40 -18.86
N ALA A 131 -17.70 13.29 -19.01
CA ALA A 131 -17.02 13.22 -20.30
C ALA A 131 -17.53 12.04 -21.14
N MET A 132 -18.02 10.97 -20.48
CA MET A 132 -18.64 9.86 -21.18
C MET A 132 -19.93 10.24 -21.91
N ASN A 133 -20.61 11.34 -21.54
CA ASN A 133 -21.73 11.85 -22.34
C ASN A 133 -21.26 12.32 -23.72
N GLY A 134 -20.09 12.95 -23.80
CA GLY A 134 -19.47 13.36 -25.07
C GLY A 134 -19.08 12.15 -25.90
N VAL A 135 -18.39 11.18 -25.27
CA VAL A 135 -18.02 9.90 -25.90
C VAL A 135 -19.27 9.15 -26.39
N ARG A 136 -20.35 9.13 -25.60
CA ARG A 136 -21.61 8.50 -25.98
C ARG A 136 -22.27 9.22 -27.16
N LYS A 137 -22.23 10.55 -27.20
CA LYS A 137 -22.72 11.34 -28.33
C LYS A 137 -21.94 11.01 -29.61
N LEU A 138 -20.62 10.86 -29.49
CA LEU A 138 -19.76 10.45 -30.60
C LEU A 138 -20.10 9.03 -31.09
N PHE A 139 -20.20 8.05 -30.20
CA PHE A 139 -20.56 6.69 -30.59
C PHE A 139 -21.98 6.56 -31.17
N ARG A 140 -22.94 7.34 -30.67
CA ARG A 140 -24.29 7.41 -31.27
C ARG A 140 -24.25 7.95 -32.69
N SER A 141 -23.34 8.87 -32.99
CA SER A 141 -23.15 9.36 -34.37
C SER A 141 -22.64 8.28 -35.32
N ILE A 142 -21.96 7.26 -34.79
CA ILE A 142 -21.45 6.08 -35.52
C ILE A 142 -22.49 4.93 -35.51
N GLY A 143 -23.67 5.12 -34.90
CA GLY A 143 -24.73 4.11 -34.85
C GLY A 143 -24.58 3.06 -33.75
N ILE A 144 -23.61 3.19 -32.84
CA ILE A 144 -23.41 2.25 -31.73
C ILE A 144 -24.34 2.62 -30.57
N LYS A 145 -25.28 1.74 -30.24
CA LYS A 145 -26.21 1.91 -29.11
C LYS A 145 -25.51 1.51 -27.80
N ILE A 146 -25.06 2.51 -27.04
CA ILE A 146 -24.46 2.31 -25.71
C ILE A 146 -25.56 2.21 -24.64
N PRO A 147 -25.48 1.24 -23.71
CA PRO A 147 -26.42 1.11 -22.61
C PRO A 147 -26.44 2.35 -21.71
N GLN A 148 -27.61 2.66 -21.15
CA GLN A 148 -27.74 3.66 -20.10
C GLN A 148 -27.26 3.06 -18.78
N TYR A 149 -26.47 3.83 -18.04
CA TYR A 149 -25.96 3.47 -16.73
C TYR A 149 -26.29 4.60 -15.77
N ASN A 150 -26.49 4.24 -14.51
CA ASN A 150 -26.69 5.23 -13.46
C ASN A 150 -25.32 5.79 -13.04
N THR A 151 -25.23 7.11 -12.96
CA THR A 151 -24.01 7.82 -12.53
C THR A 151 -24.23 8.59 -11.23
N GLU A 152 -25.45 8.58 -10.70
CA GLU A 152 -25.76 9.18 -9.42
C GLU A 152 -25.11 8.36 -8.33
N GLN A 153 -24.33 9.02 -7.49
CA GLN A 153 -23.56 8.36 -6.44
C GLN A 153 -24.57 7.92 -5.36
N PRO A 154 -24.55 6.65 -4.94
CA PRO A 154 -25.40 6.21 -3.84
C PRO A 154 -25.13 7.08 -2.62
N ASN A 155 -26.19 7.51 -1.94
CA ASN A 155 -26.06 8.38 -0.78
C ASN A 155 -25.46 7.59 0.39
N LEU A 156 -24.13 7.60 0.48
CA LEU A 156 -23.33 6.87 1.46
C LEU A 156 -23.43 7.45 2.87
N ASP A 157 -24.07 8.61 3.04
CA ASP A 157 -24.25 9.27 4.34
C ASP A 157 -25.08 8.40 5.31
N PHE A 158 -25.84 7.43 4.79
CA PHE A 158 -26.60 6.46 5.59
C PHE A 158 -25.80 5.23 6.01
N LEU A 159 -24.61 4.99 5.45
CA LEU A 159 -23.78 3.87 5.89
C LEU A 159 -23.13 4.22 7.23
N ILE A 160 -23.47 3.45 8.26
CA ILE A 160 -22.89 3.54 9.60
C ILE A 160 -21.36 3.50 9.46
N LYS A 161 -20.71 4.64 9.72
CA LYS A 161 -19.26 4.77 9.62
C LYS A 161 -18.63 3.92 10.73
N PRO A 162 -17.89 2.84 10.41
CA PRO A 162 -17.28 2.02 11.44
C PRO A 162 -16.27 2.85 12.23
N LYS A 163 -16.14 2.55 13.54
CA LYS A 163 -15.22 3.24 14.46
C LYS A 163 -13.76 3.19 13.99
N HIS A 164 -13.40 2.13 13.26
CA HIS A 164 -12.10 1.97 12.62
C HIS A 164 -12.31 1.73 11.12
N PRO A 165 -11.54 2.40 10.24
CA PRO A 165 -11.62 2.13 8.82
C PRO A 165 -11.18 0.69 8.56
N PRO A 166 -12.00 -0.15 7.88
CA PRO A 166 -11.66 -1.53 7.60
C PRO A 166 -10.44 -1.62 6.70
N VAL A 167 -9.66 -2.69 6.83
CA VAL A 167 -8.51 -2.95 5.97
C VAL A 167 -9.02 -3.67 4.73
N THR A 168 -9.50 -2.89 3.76
CA THR A 168 -10.08 -3.43 2.52
C THR A 168 -9.00 -3.95 1.57
N GLY A 169 -9.39 -4.85 0.66
CA GLY A 169 -8.50 -5.38 -0.38
C GLY A 169 -7.90 -4.26 -1.24
N TYR A 170 -8.67 -3.20 -1.54
CA TYR A 170 -8.20 -2.00 -2.22
C TYR A 170 -7.05 -1.31 -1.47
N ARG A 171 -7.19 -1.10 -0.16
CA ARG A 171 -6.13 -0.48 0.67
C ARG A 171 -4.87 -1.33 0.69
N ILE A 172 -5.00 -2.65 0.72
CA ILE A 172 -3.88 -3.59 0.60
C ILE A 172 -3.20 -3.45 -0.77
N LEU A 173 -3.98 -3.41 -1.85
CA LEU A 173 -3.47 -3.26 -3.22
C LEU A 173 -2.68 -1.95 -3.37
N VAL A 174 -3.26 -0.82 -2.95
CA VAL A 174 -2.61 0.49 -2.97
C VAL A 174 -1.28 0.43 -2.19
N THR A 175 -1.31 -0.08 -0.96
CA THR A 175 -0.12 -0.13 -0.09
C THR A 175 0.96 -1.05 -0.68
N THR A 176 0.58 -2.22 -1.19
CA THR A 176 1.49 -3.19 -1.79
C THR A 176 2.14 -2.62 -3.06
N SER A 177 1.36 -1.91 -3.88
CA SER A 177 1.89 -1.24 -5.08
C SER A 177 2.91 -0.16 -4.75
N ALA A 178 2.67 0.62 -3.69
CA ALA A 178 3.59 1.66 -3.23
C ALA A 178 4.91 1.06 -2.71
N ILE A 179 4.83 -0.05 -1.96
CA ILE A 179 6.01 -0.79 -1.49
C ILE A 179 6.79 -1.36 -2.68
N ALA A 180 6.11 -2.02 -3.63
CA ALA A 180 6.74 -2.61 -4.81
C ALA A 180 7.43 -1.54 -5.68
N PHE A 181 6.79 -0.39 -5.86
CA PHE A 181 7.36 0.76 -6.55
C PHE A 181 8.66 1.25 -5.86
N GLY A 182 8.59 1.51 -4.55
CA GLY A 182 9.75 1.98 -3.77
C GLY A 182 10.92 1.00 -3.80
N LEU A 183 10.65 -0.29 -3.63
CA LEU A 183 11.67 -1.35 -3.68
C LEU A 183 12.30 -1.49 -5.07
N THR A 184 11.49 -1.48 -6.14
CA THR A 184 11.99 -1.60 -7.51
C THR A 184 12.89 -0.41 -7.86
N LYS A 185 12.44 0.80 -7.51
CA LYS A 185 13.23 2.02 -7.72
C LYS A 185 14.54 1.99 -6.94
N ALA A 186 14.51 1.60 -5.66
CA ALA A 186 15.71 1.48 -4.85
C ALA A 186 16.69 0.46 -5.44
N ALA A 187 16.21 -0.71 -5.87
CA ALA A 187 17.03 -1.74 -6.49
C ALA A 187 17.71 -1.23 -7.78
N CYS A 188 16.97 -0.57 -8.68
CA CYS A 188 17.56 0.04 -9.88
C CYS A 188 18.61 1.10 -9.55
N SER A 189 18.34 1.94 -8.54
CA SER A 189 19.27 2.99 -8.11
C SER A 189 20.56 2.39 -7.51
N TYR A 190 20.45 1.33 -6.69
CA TYR A 190 21.62 0.65 -6.13
C TYR A 190 22.43 -0.11 -7.18
N ALA A 191 21.80 -0.56 -8.26
CA ALA A 191 22.48 -1.17 -9.39
C ALA A 191 23.27 -0.17 -10.27
N GLY A 192 23.26 1.13 -9.93
CA GLY A 192 23.93 2.17 -10.70
C GLY A 192 23.28 2.47 -12.05
N GLN A 193 22.01 2.08 -12.24
CA GLN A 193 21.28 2.38 -13.46
C GLN A 193 20.75 3.81 -13.40
N GLU A 194 21.20 4.68 -14.30
CA GLU A 194 20.82 6.10 -14.28
C GLU A 194 19.39 6.33 -14.82
N THR A 195 19.00 5.63 -15.89
CA THR A 195 17.69 5.85 -16.57
C THR A 195 16.58 4.90 -16.11
N ALA A 196 16.94 3.71 -15.60
CA ALA A 196 15.94 2.71 -15.22
C ALA A 196 15.02 3.14 -14.06
N PRO A 197 15.50 3.82 -12.99
CA PRO A 197 14.63 4.35 -11.94
C PRO A 197 13.57 5.29 -12.49
N ASP A 198 13.93 6.18 -13.42
CA ASP A 198 12.98 7.12 -14.04
C ASP A 198 11.95 6.40 -14.93
N ALA A 199 12.35 5.33 -15.62
CA ALA A 199 11.42 4.49 -16.39
C ALA A 199 10.42 3.77 -15.46
N VAL A 200 10.89 3.25 -14.32
CA VAL A 200 10.04 2.63 -13.30
C VAL A 200 9.04 3.64 -12.74
N GLU A 201 9.47 4.86 -12.47
CA GLU A 201 8.59 5.96 -12.06
C GLU A 201 7.52 6.29 -13.09
N LEU A 202 7.88 6.37 -14.37
CA LEU A 202 6.91 6.60 -15.44
C LEU A 202 5.86 5.49 -15.46
N VAL A 203 6.28 4.21 -15.44
CA VAL A 203 5.35 3.08 -15.52
C VAL A 203 4.46 3.01 -14.28
N TYR A 204 5.03 3.06 -13.08
CA TYR A 204 4.24 2.97 -11.84
C TYR A 204 3.39 4.20 -11.61
N GLY A 205 3.96 5.39 -11.79
CA GLY A 205 3.28 6.66 -11.56
C GLY A 205 2.22 6.99 -12.60
N ALA A 206 2.41 6.60 -13.87
CA ALA A 206 1.44 6.90 -14.92
C ALA A 206 0.44 5.76 -15.14
N VAL A 207 0.89 4.51 -15.24
CA VAL A 207 0.01 3.40 -15.64
C VAL A 207 -0.64 2.77 -14.41
N ILE A 208 0.16 2.35 -13.44
CA ILE A 208 -0.34 1.61 -12.28
C ILE A 208 -1.15 2.52 -11.37
N ALA A 209 -0.65 3.72 -11.06
CA ALA A 209 -1.39 4.68 -10.25
C ALA A 209 -2.70 5.10 -10.92
N LEU A 210 -2.75 5.22 -12.24
CA LEU A 210 -3.98 5.50 -12.97
C LEU A 210 -5.00 4.36 -12.86
N ILE A 211 -4.56 3.10 -13.02
CA ILE A 211 -5.44 1.94 -12.83
C ILE A 211 -5.99 1.91 -11.40
N ILE A 212 -5.13 2.13 -10.40
CA ILE A 212 -5.51 2.15 -8.98
C ILE A 212 -6.44 3.32 -8.67
N TYR A 213 -6.22 4.47 -9.31
CA TYR A 213 -7.08 5.63 -9.20
C TYR A 213 -8.48 5.33 -9.74
N TRP A 214 -8.57 4.75 -10.95
CA TRP A 214 -9.85 4.32 -11.54
C TRP A 214 -10.56 3.29 -10.67
N LEU A 215 -9.81 2.33 -10.15
CA LEU A 215 -10.33 1.33 -9.24
C LEU A 215 -10.87 1.97 -7.96
N GLY A 216 -10.17 2.96 -7.40
CA GLY A 216 -10.62 3.71 -6.23
C GLY A 216 -11.94 4.44 -6.42
N LEU A 217 -12.28 4.86 -7.65
CA LEU A 217 -13.59 5.46 -7.93
C LEU A 217 -14.77 4.50 -7.72
N PHE A 218 -14.52 3.18 -7.76
CA PHE A 218 -15.52 2.17 -7.45
C PHE A 218 -15.70 1.93 -5.95
N GLU A 219 -14.86 2.49 -5.07
CA GLU A 219 -15.01 2.36 -3.61
C GLU A 219 -16.37 2.92 -3.14
N ALA A 220 -16.89 3.94 -3.83
CA ALA A 220 -18.21 4.51 -3.56
C ALA A 220 -19.39 3.60 -3.95
N SER A 221 -19.16 2.55 -4.75
CA SER A 221 -20.18 1.57 -5.13
C SER A 221 -19.67 0.15 -4.90
N ALA A 222 -19.10 -0.05 -3.71
CA ALA A 222 -18.50 -1.30 -3.27
C ALA A 222 -19.44 -2.51 -3.40
N ASN A 223 -20.75 -2.31 -3.26
CA ASN A 223 -21.75 -3.38 -3.19
C ASN A 223 -22.02 -4.09 -4.52
N GLU A 224 -21.83 -3.42 -5.67
CA GLU A 224 -22.32 -3.96 -6.95
C GLU A 224 -21.25 -4.70 -7.76
N VAL A 225 -20.02 -4.16 -7.84
CA VAL A 225 -19.04 -4.64 -8.84
C VAL A 225 -18.01 -5.59 -8.23
N MET A 226 -17.42 -5.26 -7.08
CA MET A 226 -16.32 -6.02 -6.46
C MET A 226 -16.37 -5.95 -4.92
N PRO A 227 -17.38 -6.57 -4.28
CA PRO A 227 -17.53 -6.51 -2.81
C PRO A 227 -16.31 -7.09 -2.08
N TRP A 228 -15.65 -8.06 -2.70
CA TRP A 228 -14.43 -8.65 -2.17
C TRP A 228 -13.27 -7.65 -2.06
N LEU A 229 -13.18 -6.66 -2.95
CA LEU A 229 -12.08 -5.70 -2.96
C LEU A 229 -12.33 -4.54 -1.98
N PHE A 230 -13.59 -4.09 -1.86
CA PHE A 230 -13.92 -2.87 -1.14
C PHE A 230 -14.63 -3.09 0.21
N ILE A 231 -15.32 -4.21 0.41
CA ILE A 231 -16.11 -4.47 1.63
C ILE A 231 -15.40 -5.43 2.57
N ALA A 232 -14.80 -6.48 2.02
CA ALA A 232 -14.18 -7.52 2.84
C ALA A 232 -13.05 -6.93 3.70
N ASP A 233 -13.14 -7.14 5.03
CA ASP A 233 -12.10 -6.75 5.97
C ASP A 233 -11.02 -7.83 6.03
N TYR A 234 -9.81 -7.45 5.66
CA TYR A 234 -8.62 -8.29 5.65
C TYR A 234 -7.68 -8.03 6.83
N SER A 235 -8.12 -7.25 7.83
CA SER A 235 -7.32 -6.87 8.99
C SER A 235 -6.59 -8.05 9.64
N SER A 236 -7.30 -9.15 9.92
CA SER A 236 -6.73 -10.37 10.51
C SER A 236 -5.65 -11.03 9.64
N GLN A 237 -5.85 -11.05 8.32
CA GLN A 237 -4.93 -11.66 7.35
C GLN A 237 -3.67 -10.81 7.18
N VAL A 238 -3.82 -9.48 7.18
CA VAL A 238 -2.70 -8.53 7.10
C VAL A 238 -1.87 -8.57 8.37
N VAL A 239 -2.48 -8.56 9.56
CA VAL A 239 -1.73 -8.66 10.82
C VAL A 239 -0.93 -9.96 10.86
N PHE A 240 -1.58 -11.08 10.54
CA PHE A 240 -0.90 -12.38 10.52
C PHE A 240 0.23 -12.45 9.48
N GLY A 241 -0.02 -11.93 8.27
CA GLY A 241 0.99 -11.84 7.21
C GLY A 241 2.17 -10.94 7.60
N THR A 242 1.90 -9.78 8.19
CA THR A 242 2.90 -8.80 8.63
C THR A 242 3.78 -9.38 9.73
N VAL A 243 3.20 -10.01 10.76
CA VAL A 243 3.98 -10.64 11.83
C VAL A 243 4.89 -11.73 11.27
N LYS A 244 4.41 -12.54 10.33
CA LYS A 244 5.24 -13.57 9.67
C LYS A 244 6.37 -12.97 8.83
N LEU A 245 6.06 -11.96 8.01
CA LEU A 245 7.07 -11.30 7.17
C LEU A 245 8.12 -10.59 8.02
N CYS A 246 7.72 -9.88 9.08
CA CYS A 246 8.64 -9.27 10.03
C CYS A 246 9.50 -10.33 10.72
N GLY A 247 8.92 -11.45 11.17
CA GLY A 247 9.67 -12.55 11.77
C GLY A 247 10.70 -13.16 10.82
N LEU A 248 10.36 -13.32 9.53
CA LEU A 248 11.33 -13.80 8.54
C LEU A 248 12.42 -12.77 8.24
N ALA A 249 12.06 -11.49 8.12
CA ALA A 249 13.02 -10.43 7.88
C ALA A 249 14.01 -10.29 9.05
N THR A 250 13.54 -10.40 10.30
CA THR A 250 14.41 -10.37 11.47
C THR A 250 15.33 -11.58 11.53
N VAL A 251 14.82 -12.79 11.26
CA VAL A 251 15.66 -14.01 11.19
C VAL A 251 16.70 -13.90 10.08
N GLY A 252 16.31 -13.44 8.90
CA GLY A 252 17.22 -13.22 7.77
C GLY A 252 18.30 -12.17 8.08
N LEU A 253 17.91 -11.04 8.68
CA LEU A 253 18.84 -9.99 9.08
C LEU A 253 19.82 -10.49 10.16
N LEU A 254 19.34 -11.17 11.19
CA LEU A 254 20.19 -11.75 12.23
C LEU A 254 21.16 -12.78 11.66
N SER A 255 20.69 -13.64 10.75
CA SER A 255 21.55 -14.60 10.05
C SER A 255 22.64 -13.91 9.22
N TYR A 256 22.31 -12.82 8.54
CA TYR A 256 23.26 -12.05 7.76
C TYR A 256 24.29 -11.33 8.64
N LEU A 257 23.87 -10.73 9.75
CA LEU A 257 24.77 -10.10 10.72
C LEU A 257 25.72 -11.12 11.37
N LEU A 258 25.22 -12.30 11.70
CA LEU A 258 26.04 -13.39 12.21
C LEU A 258 27.08 -13.85 11.17
N TYR A 259 26.68 -13.96 9.91
CA TYR A 259 27.59 -14.28 8.81
C TYR A 259 28.71 -13.24 8.69
N LEU A 260 28.39 -11.94 8.72
CA LEU A 260 29.39 -10.87 8.70
C LEU A 260 30.32 -10.90 9.93
N ALA A 261 29.78 -11.14 11.12
CA ALA A 261 30.56 -11.23 12.35
C ALA A 261 31.56 -12.40 12.31
N LEU A 262 31.11 -13.58 11.85
CA LEU A 262 31.97 -14.75 11.67
C LEU A 262 33.05 -14.49 10.61
N GLY A 263 32.70 -13.87 9.48
CA GLY A 263 33.66 -13.47 8.46
C GLY A 263 34.71 -12.50 9.00
N GLY A 264 34.29 -11.49 9.77
CA GLY A 264 35.19 -10.55 10.43
C GLY A 264 36.14 -11.23 11.43
N LEU A 265 35.62 -12.17 12.25
CA LEU A 265 36.45 -12.96 13.18
C LEU A 265 37.48 -13.81 12.44
N ILE A 266 37.09 -14.42 11.31
CA ILE A 266 38.02 -15.20 10.48
C ILE A 266 39.10 -14.28 9.90
N CYS A 267 38.73 -13.13 9.32
CA CYS A 267 39.70 -12.17 8.79
C CYS A 267 40.67 -11.67 9.87
N TRP A 268 40.16 -11.31 11.04
CA TRP A 268 40.99 -10.88 12.17
C TRP A 268 41.93 -12.00 12.66
N SER A 269 41.48 -13.26 12.66
CA SER A 269 42.32 -14.43 13.01
C SER A 269 43.36 -14.78 11.94
N TRP A 270 43.25 -14.21 10.74
CA TRP A 270 44.18 -14.38 9.62
C TRP A 270 45.17 -13.22 9.50
N GLU A 271 45.01 -12.16 10.28
CA GLU A 271 45.95 -11.05 10.31
C GLU A 271 47.29 -11.56 10.88
N PRO A 272 48.40 -11.43 10.11
CA PRO A 272 49.68 -11.94 10.55
C PRO A 272 50.07 -11.23 11.87
N PRO A 273 50.64 -11.96 12.85
CA PRO A 273 51.09 -11.36 14.09
C PRO A 273 52.00 -10.17 13.79
N SER A 274 51.70 -9.02 14.42
CA SER A 274 52.56 -7.84 14.29
C SER A 274 53.98 -8.20 14.71
N PRO A 275 55.01 -7.86 13.91
CA PRO A 275 56.39 -8.25 14.20
C PRO A 275 56.98 -7.66 15.50
N ASP A 276 56.29 -6.71 16.14
CA ASP A 276 56.82 -5.99 17.31
C ASP A 276 56.56 -6.63 18.68
N THR A 277 55.75 -7.70 18.78
CA THR A 277 55.44 -8.31 20.07
C THR A 277 56.38 -9.49 20.35
N GLN A 278 57.53 -9.23 20.98
CA GLN A 278 58.43 -10.26 21.51
C GLN A 278 57.84 -10.91 22.78
N ASP A 279 56.87 -11.81 22.60
CA ASP A 279 56.41 -12.68 23.69
C ASP A 279 57.28 -13.95 23.80
N PRO A 280 57.47 -14.50 25.02
CA PRO A 280 58.31 -15.67 25.25
C PRO A 280 57.79 -16.91 24.49
N PRO A 281 58.68 -17.85 24.13
CA PRO A 281 58.36 -18.96 23.25
C PRO A 281 57.43 -19.97 23.93
N LEU A 282 56.12 -19.80 23.77
CA LEU A 282 55.20 -20.91 23.89
C LEU A 282 55.52 -21.93 22.80
N SER A 283 55.45 -23.23 23.10
CA SER A 283 55.85 -24.27 22.15
C SER A 283 55.11 -24.09 20.82
N PRO A 284 55.83 -23.98 19.68
CA PRO A 284 55.26 -23.56 18.39
C PRO A 284 54.14 -24.49 17.90
N LEU A 285 54.14 -25.74 18.36
CA LEU A 285 53.15 -26.75 18.00
C LEU A 285 51.75 -26.45 18.58
N THR A 286 51.65 -26.03 19.84
CA THR A 286 50.35 -25.79 20.50
C THR A 286 49.66 -24.54 19.97
N SER A 287 50.42 -23.48 19.69
CA SER A 287 49.89 -22.26 19.06
C SER A 287 49.37 -22.56 17.65
N TYR A 288 50.15 -23.29 16.85
CA TYR A 288 49.77 -23.66 15.49
C TYR A 288 48.51 -24.55 15.44
N LEU A 289 48.43 -25.56 16.31
CA LEU A 289 47.26 -26.44 16.38
C LEU A 289 46.00 -25.73 16.87
N ALA A 290 46.12 -24.82 17.84
CA ALA A 290 44.98 -24.03 18.32
C ALA A 290 44.42 -23.12 17.21
N VAL A 291 45.28 -22.47 16.44
CA VAL A 291 44.87 -21.60 15.32
C VAL A 291 44.23 -22.41 14.20
N ILE A 292 44.78 -23.57 13.83
CA ILE A 292 44.17 -24.45 12.82
C ILE A 292 42.81 -24.96 13.30
N PHE A 293 42.72 -25.43 14.55
CA PHE A 293 41.48 -25.95 15.10
C PHE A 293 40.38 -24.87 15.11
N LEU A 294 40.71 -23.64 15.54
CA LEU A 294 39.78 -22.52 15.54
C LEU A 294 39.31 -22.16 14.12
N ARG A 295 40.22 -22.19 13.13
CA ARG A 295 39.91 -21.92 11.71
C ARG A 295 39.00 -22.98 11.09
N VAL A 296 39.30 -24.26 11.33
CA VAL A 296 38.47 -25.38 10.84
C VAL A 296 37.10 -25.37 11.52
N PHE A 297 37.06 -25.12 12.83
CA PHE A 297 35.81 -25.02 13.58
C PHE A 297 34.96 -23.84 13.05
N ALA A 298 35.53 -22.66 12.86
CA ALA A 298 34.82 -21.51 12.31
C ALA A 298 34.22 -21.81 10.91
N LEU A 299 34.96 -22.46 10.01
CA LEU A 299 34.47 -22.84 8.68
C LEU A 299 33.34 -23.87 8.74
N VAL A 300 33.49 -24.90 9.59
CA VAL A 300 32.50 -25.98 9.76
C VAL A 300 31.17 -25.43 10.30
N PHE A 301 31.17 -24.34 11.08
CA PHE A 301 29.94 -23.72 11.58
C PHE A 301 29.41 -22.59 10.70
N ALA A 302 30.28 -21.83 10.03
CA ALA A 302 29.86 -20.74 9.14
C ALA A 302 29.13 -21.24 7.89
N ILE A 303 29.58 -22.36 7.30
CA ILE A 303 28.98 -22.92 6.07
C ILE A 303 27.54 -23.40 6.33
N PRO A 304 27.24 -24.25 7.32
CA PRO A 304 25.87 -24.67 7.63
C PRO A 304 24.99 -23.53 8.11
N ALA A 305 25.53 -22.57 8.87
CA ALA A 305 24.77 -21.38 9.27
C ALA A 305 24.34 -20.54 8.06
N GLY A 306 25.23 -20.39 7.07
CA GLY A 306 24.92 -19.76 5.79
C GLY A 306 23.86 -20.54 4.99
N PHE A 307 23.99 -21.87 4.89
CA PHE A 307 23.02 -22.72 4.19
C PHE A 307 21.66 -22.79 4.90
N LEU A 308 21.61 -22.80 6.23
CA LEU A 308 20.38 -22.76 7.02
C LEU A 308 19.70 -21.39 6.93
N GLY A 309 20.48 -20.30 6.93
CA GLY A 309 19.94 -18.95 6.72
C GLY A 309 19.37 -18.78 5.31
N PHE A 310 20.12 -19.18 4.28
CA PHE A 310 19.71 -19.01 2.89
C PHE A 310 18.63 -20.01 2.47
N GLY A 311 18.82 -21.30 2.79
CA GLY A 311 17.86 -22.37 2.52
C GLY A 311 16.59 -22.24 3.36
N GLY A 312 16.71 -21.85 4.63
CA GLY A 312 15.56 -21.55 5.49
C GLY A 312 14.78 -20.33 5.01
N GLY A 313 15.47 -19.28 4.56
CA GLY A 313 14.85 -18.11 3.94
C GLY A 313 14.07 -18.45 2.66
N ILE A 314 14.66 -19.25 1.77
CA ILE A 314 14.00 -19.71 0.53
C ILE A 314 12.81 -20.61 0.86
N PHE A 315 12.98 -21.58 1.76
CA PHE A 315 11.91 -22.52 2.14
C PHE A 315 10.74 -21.80 2.82
N ALA A 316 11.02 -20.85 3.72
CA ALA A 316 9.99 -20.07 4.37
C ALA A 316 9.25 -19.15 3.39
N THR A 317 9.98 -18.51 2.48
CA THR A 317 9.38 -17.69 1.41
C THR A 317 8.49 -18.55 0.50
N TYR A 318 8.98 -19.72 0.10
CA TYR A 318 8.22 -20.69 -0.70
C TYR A 318 6.97 -21.19 0.03
N PHE A 319 7.08 -21.53 1.32
CA PHE A 319 5.94 -21.99 2.13
C PHE A 319 4.89 -20.90 2.32
N ILE A 320 5.30 -19.63 2.51
CA ILE A 320 4.39 -18.50 2.58
C ILE A 320 3.70 -18.26 1.24
N LEU A 321 4.46 -18.22 0.14
CA LEU A 321 3.90 -18.06 -1.20
C LEU A 321 2.92 -19.19 -1.53
N TYR A 322 3.25 -20.44 -1.18
CA TYR A 322 2.37 -21.60 -1.35
C TYR A 322 1.10 -21.48 -0.49
N SER A 323 1.23 -21.05 0.78
CA SER A 323 0.09 -20.86 1.67
C SER A 323 -0.84 -19.73 1.21
N PHE A 324 -0.26 -18.62 0.75
CA PHE A 324 -0.98 -17.51 0.13
C PHE A 324 -1.66 -17.96 -1.16
N ASN A 325 -0.95 -18.60 -2.08
CA ASN A 325 -1.50 -19.06 -3.35
C ASN A 325 -2.67 -20.03 -3.13
N LYS A 326 -2.52 -21.03 -2.24
CA LYS A 326 -3.59 -21.99 -1.95
C LYS A 326 -4.84 -21.33 -1.37
N ARG A 327 -4.68 -20.40 -0.41
CA ARG A 327 -5.83 -19.68 0.17
C ARG A 327 -6.44 -18.69 -0.82
N PHE A 328 -5.62 -17.97 -1.57
CA PHE A 328 -6.04 -16.93 -2.50
C PHE A 328 -6.72 -17.52 -3.74
N VAL A 329 -6.16 -18.57 -4.35
CA VAL A 329 -6.77 -19.30 -5.47
C VAL A 329 -8.04 -20.00 -5.03
N SER A 330 -8.02 -20.72 -3.90
CA SER A 330 -9.25 -21.34 -3.38
C SER A 330 -10.33 -20.32 -3.05
N TRP A 331 -9.96 -19.07 -2.76
CA TRP A 331 -10.91 -18.01 -2.45
C TRP A 331 -11.43 -17.29 -3.71
N ILE A 332 -10.57 -16.98 -4.69
CA ILE A 332 -10.98 -16.42 -6.00
C ILE A 332 -11.91 -17.39 -6.73
N PHE A 333 -11.56 -18.67 -6.77
CA PHE A 333 -12.32 -19.67 -7.52
C PHE A 333 -13.41 -20.35 -6.67
N GLY A 334 -13.36 -20.22 -5.33
CA GLY A 334 -14.33 -20.82 -4.41
C GLY A 334 -15.68 -20.09 -4.29
N ILE A 335 -15.86 -18.95 -4.96
CA ILE A 335 -17.13 -18.19 -4.92
C ILE A 335 -18.27 -18.91 -5.67
N ARG A 336 -18.02 -20.05 -6.34
CA ARG A 336 -19.02 -20.73 -7.19
C ARG A 336 -19.48 -22.10 -6.66
N ALA A 337 -20.06 -22.14 -5.46
CA ALA A 337 -20.93 -23.24 -5.05
C ALA A 337 -21.81 -22.87 -3.84
N ARG A 338 -22.70 -21.88 -3.97
CA ARG A 338 -23.94 -21.87 -3.19
C ARG A 338 -25.08 -22.01 -4.20
N LYS A 339 -25.66 -23.21 -4.22
CA LYS A 339 -26.96 -23.48 -4.85
C LYS A 339 -28.06 -23.02 -3.92
#